data_AF-A0A922XYT8-F1
#
_entry.id   AF-A0A922XYT8-F1
#
_cell.length_a   1.000
_cell.length_b   1.000
_cell.length_c   1.000
_cell.angle_alpha   90.00
_cell.angle_beta   90.00
_cell.angle_gamma   90.00
#
_symmetry.space_group_name_H-M   'P 1'
#
loop_
_entity.id
_entity.type
_entity.pdbx_description
1 polymer ?
#
loop_
_entity_poly.entity_id
_entity_poly.type
_entity_poly.pdbx_seq_one_letter_code
_entity_poly.pdbx_strand_id
1 'polypeptide(L)'
;MQTNIPTIASLEDIVLEPRIRPVVDDLDGLARKFPHSGNRDTAYAAFASERFLISAAAGRALGFAQETERFLALAETSSKPQVVACLDMLTALTLLNSACVIALAIMPPRTGEDLLAREYIAESVDSKLRESGDPAMIEATALAFEIGRLPIAIGEDQRRTFVLAAAVPSSAKSTRQGEPAMFALEQGLSLTAFMRDLPQVAALVERAALQLDDADRIARTIAEGDIGPEMLDRLDRTRHGAALLATVDLARACLYADLVDGAAAAKDRALALAARLPEPRLRSIVAFAAMTGGVIGDLGSAARALAAAVPRR
;
A
#
# COMPACT_ATOMS: atom_id res chain seq x y z
N MET A 1 37.01 -26.54 -2.33
CA MET A 1 36.66 -25.53 -1.31
C MET A 1 35.14 -25.54 -1.17
N GLN A 2 34.62 -26.17 -0.12
CA GLN A 2 33.23 -25.97 0.29
C GLN A 2 33.16 -24.59 0.95
N THR A 3 32.59 -23.61 0.24
CA THR A 3 32.14 -22.38 0.88
C THR A 3 30.94 -22.73 1.74
N ASN A 4 31.17 -22.91 3.05
CA ASN A 4 30.11 -22.83 4.04
C ASN A 4 29.51 -21.43 3.93
N ILE A 5 28.43 -21.30 3.18
CA ILE A 5 27.56 -20.14 3.27
C ILE A 5 26.89 -20.31 4.64
N PRO A 6 27.15 -19.41 5.62
CA PRO A 6 26.50 -19.53 6.91
C PRO A 6 24.99 -19.46 6.70
N THR A 7 24.28 -20.51 7.15
CA THR A 7 22.82 -20.52 7.17
C THR A 7 22.37 -19.45 8.17
N ILE A 8 21.60 -18.46 7.70
CA ILE A 8 20.99 -17.45 8.56
C ILE A 8 19.99 -18.18 9.47
N ALA A 9 20.31 -18.29 10.76
CA ALA A 9 19.54 -19.06 11.73
C ALA A 9 18.75 -18.15 12.68
N SER A 10 19.18 -16.89 12.83
CA SER A 10 18.59 -15.88 13.71
C SER A 10 18.64 -14.48 13.07
N LEU A 11 17.99 -13.50 13.70
CA LEU A 11 18.04 -12.10 13.29
C LEU A 11 19.44 -11.48 13.47
N GLU A 12 20.27 -12.04 14.34
CA GLU A 12 21.65 -11.58 14.56
C GLU A 12 22.57 -11.94 13.38
N ASP A 13 22.23 -13.01 12.66
CA ASP A 13 23.00 -13.49 11.50
C ASP A 13 22.74 -12.66 10.22
N ILE A 14 21.76 -11.74 10.26
CA ILE A 14 21.45 -10.89 9.12
C ILE A 14 22.55 -9.85 8.94
N VAL A 15 23.28 -9.95 7.84
CA VAL A 15 24.26 -8.93 7.44
C VAL A 15 23.52 -7.74 6.83
N LEU A 16 23.36 -6.69 7.62
CA LEU A 16 22.72 -5.46 7.18
C LEU A 16 23.56 -4.73 6.12
N GLU A 17 22.90 -4.34 5.05
CA GLU A 17 23.50 -3.54 4.01
C GLU A 17 23.77 -2.12 4.53
N PRO A 18 25.02 -1.61 4.46
CA PRO A 18 25.38 -0.32 5.05
C PRO A 18 24.80 0.88 4.29
N ARG A 19 24.40 0.70 3.02
CA ARG A 19 23.87 1.78 2.19
C ARG A 19 22.38 1.98 2.46
N ILE A 20 22.04 3.08 3.12
CA ILE A 20 20.66 3.53 3.29
C ILE A 20 20.13 4.07 1.95
N ARG A 21 18.93 3.61 1.56
CA ARG A 21 18.24 4.02 0.35
C ARG A 21 16.87 4.62 0.68
N PRO A 22 16.39 5.58 -0.13
CA PRO A 22 15.03 6.06 0.02
C PRO A 22 14.05 4.92 -0.27
N VAL A 23 13.08 4.75 0.63
CA VAL A 23 11.98 3.80 0.49
C VAL A 23 10.75 4.59 0.04
N VAL A 24 10.06 4.09 -0.98
CA VAL A 24 8.82 4.67 -1.51
C VAL A 24 7.76 3.58 -1.46
N ASP A 25 6.66 3.84 -0.78
CA ASP A 25 5.52 2.94 -0.76
C ASP A 25 4.69 3.05 -2.05
N ASP A 26 3.90 2.02 -2.35
CA ASP A 26 3.13 1.94 -3.59
C ASP A 26 2.03 3.02 -3.72
N LEU A 27 1.51 3.56 -2.62
CA LEU A 27 0.53 4.66 -2.66
C LEU A 27 1.22 5.99 -3.02
N ASP A 28 2.41 6.24 -2.48
CA ASP A 28 3.23 7.39 -2.90
C ASP A 28 3.65 7.27 -4.37
N GLY A 29 4.08 6.07 -4.77
CA GLY A 29 4.43 5.78 -6.17
C GLY A 29 3.27 6.00 -7.13
N LEU A 30 2.06 5.63 -6.70
CA LEU A 30 0.83 5.85 -7.45
C LEU A 30 0.52 7.34 -7.57
N ALA A 31 0.54 8.10 -6.47
CA ALA A 31 0.30 9.54 -6.48
C ALA A 31 1.29 10.31 -7.38
N ARG A 32 2.56 9.87 -7.43
CA ARG A 32 3.61 10.47 -8.28
C ARG A 32 3.34 10.33 -9.78
N LYS A 33 2.43 9.44 -10.19
CA LYS A 33 1.99 9.33 -11.60
C LYS A 33 1.06 10.47 -12.01
N PHE A 34 0.55 11.26 -11.07
CA PHE A 34 -0.23 12.45 -11.40
C PHE A 34 0.62 13.44 -12.22
N PRO A 35 0.17 13.83 -13.43
CA PRO A 35 0.93 14.76 -14.26
C PRO A 35 1.04 16.15 -13.63
N HIS A 36 2.25 16.71 -13.63
CA HIS A 36 2.53 18.04 -13.08
C HIS A 36 2.46 19.16 -14.15
N SER A 37 2.32 18.78 -15.42
CA SER A 37 2.22 19.70 -16.55
C SER A 37 0.79 19.78 -17.08
N GLY A 38 0.41 20.95 -17.59
CA GLY A 38 -0.93 21.20 -18.13
C GLY A 38 -1.92 21.73 -17.10
N ASN A 39 -3.19 21.83 -17.49
CA ASN A 39 -4.27 22.21 -16.57
C ASN A 39 -4.72 21.00 -15.74
N ARG A 40 -5.31 21.29 -14.57
CA ARG A 40 -5.65 20.25 -13.58
C ARG A 40 -6.66 19.24 -14.09
N ASP A 41 -7.67 19.67 -14.83
CA ASP A 41 -8.69 18.78 -15.38
C ASP A 41 -8.07 17.78 -16.39
N THR A 42 -7.18 18.25 -17.28
CA THR A 42 -6.45 17.35 -18.18
C THR A 42 -5.54 16.39 -17.41
N ALA A 43 -4.91 16.85 -16.33
CA ALA A 43 -4.09 15.99 -15.47
C ALA A 43 -4.91 14.89 -14.79
N TYR A 44 -6.11 15.18 -14.30
CA TYR A 44 -7.00 14.16 -13.73
C TYR A 44 -7.46 13.15 -14.78
N ALA A 45 -7.89 13.60 -15.95
CA ALA A 45 -8.29 12.69 -17.03
C ALA A 45 -7.12 11.80 -17.49
N ALA A 46 -5.91 12.35 -17.54
CA ALA A 46 -4.69 11.60 -17.84
C ALA A 46 -4.37 10.58 -16.74
N PHE A 47 -4.47 10.97 -15.46
CA PHE A 47 -4.27 10.06 -14.33
C PHE A 47 -5.27 8.90 -14.34
N ALA A 48 -6.55 9.16 -14.65
CA ALA A 48 -7.56 8.12 -14.83
C ALA A 48 -7.25 7.16 -16.00
N SER A 49 -6.44 7.60 -16.97
CA SER A 49 -6.05 6.82 -18.15
C SER A 49 -4.67 6.17 -18.00
N GLU A 50 -3.96 6.43 -16.90
CA GLU A 50 -2.62 5.92 -16.66
C GLU A 50 -2.63 4.39 -16.56
N ARG A 51 -1.60 3.77 -17.14
CA ARG A 51 -1.41 2.31 -17.06
C ARG A 51 -0.47 1.99 -15.90
N PHE A 52 -1.07 1.60 -14.78
CA PHE A 52 -0.30 1.15 -13.62
C PHE A 52 0.19 -0.29 -13.79
N LEU A 53 1.39 -0.59 -13.27
CA LEU A 53 1.99 -1.92 -13.32
C LEU A 53 1.48 -2.77 -12.15
N ILE A 54 0.27 -3.32 -12.29
CA ILE A 54 -0.40 -4.14 -11.27
C ILE A 54 0.43 -5.37 -10.89
N SER A 55 1.02 -6.06 -11.88
CA SER A 55 1.88 -7.22 -11.64
C SER A 55 3.10 -6.89 -10.77
N ALA A 56 3.68 -5.69 -10.92
CA ALA A 56 4.81 -5.26 -10.11
C ALA A 56 4.43 -5.00 -8.65
N ALA A 57 3.26 -4.40 -8.40
CA ALA A 57 2.73 -4.21 -7.05
C ALA A 57 2.33 -5.54 -6.40
N ALA A 58 1.75 -6.48 -7.16
CA ALA A 58 1.44 -7.83 -6.69
C ALA A 58 2.70 -8.61 -6.30
N GLY A 59 3.75 -8.54 -7.13
CA GLY A 59 5.06 -9.11 -6.82
C GLY A 59 5.65 -8.53 -5.54
N ARG A 60 5.61 -7.20 -5.37
CA ARG A 60 6.06 -6.54 -4.12
C ARG A 60 5.24 -6.95 -2.91
N ALA A 61 3.92 -7.01 -3.02
CA ALA A 61 3.05 -7.48 -1.94
C ALA A 61 3.47 -8.88 -1.48
N LEU A 62 3.67 -9.82 -2.42
CA LEU A 62 4.12 -11.17 -2.12
C LEU A 62 5.52 -11.19 -1.50
N GLY A 63 6.47 -10.41 -2.03
CA GLY A 63 7.83 -10.32 -1.51
C GLY A 63 7.87 -9.79 -0.07
N PHE A 64 7.12 -8.73 0.23
CA PHE A 64 7.05 -8.21 1.60
C PHE A 64 6.36 -9.17 2.57
N ALA A 65 5.36 -9.93 2.11
CA ALA A 65 4.74 -10.98 2.93
C ALA A 65 5.75 -12.09 3.26
N GLN A 66 6.55 -12.53 2.27
CA GLN A 66 7.61 -13.52 2.47
C GLN A 66 8.69 -13.04 3.44
N GLU A 67 9.12 -11.78 3.32
CA GLU A 67 10.12 -11.20 4.24
C GLU A 67 9.54 -11.00 5.67
N THR A 68 8.23 -10.76 5.79
CA THR A 68 7.54 -10.73 7.08
C THR A 68 7.52 -12.12 7.72
N GLU A 69 7.16 -13.17 6.95
CA GLU A 69 7.19 -14.56 7.42
C GLU A 69 8.61 -15.00 7.80
N ARG A 70 9.61 -14.60 6.99
CA ARG A 70 11.03 -14.82 7.27
C ARG A 70 11.47 -14.12 8.55
N PHE A 71 11.03 -12.88 8.80
CA PHE A 71 11.30 -12.18 10.06
C PHE A 71 10.78 -12.98 11.26
N LEU A 72 9.52 -13.41 11.20
CA LEU A 72 8.89 -14.14 12.30
C LEU A 72 9.62 -15.45 12.59
N ALA A 73 9.99 -16.21 11.57
CA ALA A 73 10.76 -17.45 11.71
C ALA A 73 12.15 -17.21 12.35
N LEU A 74 12.86 -16.14 11.96
CA LEU A 74 14.14 -15.77 12.55
C LEU A 74 14.00 -15.23 13.98
N ALA A 75 12.86 -14.62 14.31
CA ALA A 75 12.58 -14.11 15.65
C ALA A 75 12.42 -15.23 16.69
N GLU A 76 11.91 -16.40 16.29
CA GLU A 76 11.71 -17.57 17.16
C GLU A 76 13.02 -18.08 17.80
N THR A 77 14.14 -17.96 17.07
CA THR A 77 15.47 -18.40 17.50
C THR A 77 16.34 -17.25 18.02
N SER A 78 15.82 -16.02 17.99
CA SER A 78 16.55 -14.82 18.39
C SER A 78 16.33 -14.47 19.86
N SER A 79 17.32 -13.80 20.46
CA SER A 79 17.15 -13.24 21.80
C SER A 79 16.10 -12.13 21.80
N LYS A 80 15.35 -11.97 22.91
CA LYS A 80 14.35 -10.90 23.05
C LYS A 80 14.91 -9.49 22.76
N PRO A 81 16.11 -9.10 23.24
CA PRO A 81 16.70 -7.81 22.88
C PRO A 81 16.94 -7.65 21.38
N GLN A 82 17.36 -8.71 20.69
CA GLN A 82 17.57 -8.69 19.24
C GLN A 82 16.25 -8.50 18.48
N VAL A 83 15.21 -9.24 18.86
CA VAL A 83 13.87 -9.08 18.25
C VAL A 83 13.40 -7.64 18.41
N VAL A 84 13.50 -7.08 19.62
CA VAL A 84 13.09 -5.69 19.91
C VAL A 84 13.87 -4.68 19.06
N ALA A 85 15.18 -4.88 18.86
CA ALA A 85 16.00 -4.00 18.04
C ALA A 85 15.59 -3.99 16.55
N CYS A 86 14.93 -5.05 16.07
CA CYS A 86 14.53 -5.20 14.68
C CYS A 86 13.02 -4.96 14.43
N LEU A 87 12.22 -4.59 15.44
CA LEU A 87 10.76 -4.42 15.26
C LEU A 87 10.38 -3.30 14.29
N ASP A 88 11.20 -2.26 14.14
CA ASP A 88 11.01 -1.23 13.12
C ASP A 88 11.08 -1.83 11.70
N MET A 89 11.92 -2.84 11.48
CA MET A 89 12.01 -3.53 10.18
C MET A 89 10.73 -4.32 9.91
N LEU A 90 10.22 -5.06 10.89
CA LEU A 90 8.95 -5.79 10.77
C LEU A 90 7.78 -4.84 10.49
N THR A 91 7.72 -3.73 11.23
CA THR A 91 6.67 -2.72 11.06
C THR A 91 6.73 -2.11 9.66
N ALA A 92 7.93 -1.78 9.17
CA ALA A 92 8.13 -1.28 7.81
C ALA A 92 7.68 -2.28 6.74
N LEU A 93 8.08 -3.56 6.85
CA LEU A 93 7.69 -4.60 5.89
C LEU A 93 6.17 -4.79 5.85
N THR A 94 5.52 -4.81 7.02
CA THR A 94 4.06 -4.94 7.14
C THR A 94 3.34 -3.73 6.52
N LEU A 95 3.87 -2.53 6.76
CA LEU A 95 3.35 -1.28 6.20
C LEU A 95 3.49 -1.23 4.67
N LEU A 96 4.65 -1.61 4.14
CA LEU A 96 4.91 -1.67 2.70
C LEU A 96 4.07 -2.74 2.00
N ASN A 97 3.92 -3.92 2.61
CA ASN A 97 3.00 -4.95 2.13
C ASN A 97 1.56 -4.40 2.03
N SER A 98 1.08 -3.77 3.09
CA SER A 98 -0.27 -3.20 3.15
C SER A 98 -0.47 -2.09 2.13
N ALA A 99 0.52 -1.21 1.94
CA ALA A 99 0.48 -0.19 0.90
C ALA A 99 0.37 -0.81 -0.51
N CYS A 100 1.08 -1.91 -0.80
CA CYS A 100 0.96 -2.63 -2.07
C CYS A 100 -0.45 -3.20 -2.26
N VAL A 101 -1.00 -3.86 -1.23
CA VAL A 101 -2.35 -4.45 -1.25
C VAL A 101 -3.41 -3.37 -1.50
N ILE A 102 -3.33 -2.25 -0.79
CA ILE A 102 -4.26 -1.13 -0.96
C ILE A 102 -4.11 -0.50 -2.34
N ALA A 103 -2.87 -0.32 -2.83
CA ALA A 103 -2.64 0.20 -4.18
C ALA A 103 -3.25 -0.73 -5.25
N LEU A 104 -3.13 -2.05 -5.11
CA LEU A 104 -3.78 -3.03 -6.00
C LEU A 104 -5.30 -2.89 -5.99
N ALA A 105 -5.90 -2.62 -4.83
CA ALA A 105 -7.33 -2.36 -4.72
C ALA A 105 -7.73 -1.05 -5.42
N ILE A 106 -6.85 -0.04 -5.50
CA ILE A 106 -7.14 1.23 -6.19
C ILE A 106 -6.97 1.11 -7.71
N MET A 107 -5.88 0.49 -8.17
CA MET A 107 -5.51 0.46 -9.58
C MET A 107 -6.58 -0.26 -10.43
N PRO A 108 -7.13 0.39 -11.48
CA PRO A 108 -8.10 -0.25 -12.36
C PRO A 108 -7.38 -1.27 -13.26
N PRO A 109 -7.79 -2.55 -13.26
CA PRO A 109 -7.21 -3.57 -14.14
C PRO A 109 -7.55 -3.28 -15.60
N ARG A 110 -6.57 -3.42 -16.51
CA ARG A 110 -6.75 -3.14 -17.95
C ARG A 110 -6.62 -4.38 -18.83
N THR A 111 -6.04 -5.44 -18.30
CA THR A 111 -5.79 -6.71 -18.98
C THR A 111 -6.29 -7.89 -18.15
N GLY A 112 -6.44 -9.06 -18.78
CA GLY A 112 -6.74 -10.30 -18.05
C GLY A 112 -5.65 -10.65 -17.03
N GLU A 113 -4.39 -10.36 -17.33
CA GLU A 113 -3.26 -10.57 -16.40
C GLU A 113 -3.36 -9.66 -15.17
N ASP A 114 -3.77 -8.40 -15.35
CA ASP A 114 -4.00 -7.47 -14.23
C ASP A 114 -5.11 -7.98 -13.30
N LEU A 115 -6.20 -8.49 -13.88
CA LEU A 115 -7.30 -9.08 -13.13
C LEU A 115 -6.84 -10.27 -12.29
N LEU A 116 -6.08 -11.19 -12.90
CA LEU A 116 -5.57 -12.38 -12.21
C LEU A 116 -4.57 -12.03 -11.10
N ALA A 117 -3.67 -11.08 -11.34
CA ALA A 117 -2.71 -10.64 -10.33
C ALA A 117 -3.41 -9.99 -9.13
N ARG A 118 -4.44 -9.18 -9.38
CA ARG A 118 -5.26 -8.58 -8.31
C ARG A 118 -6.08 -9.63 -7.57
N GLU A 119 -6.71 -10.57 -8.27
CA GLU A 119 -7.50 -11.66 -7.67
C GLU A 119 -6.64 -12.55 -6.78
N TYR A 120 -5.44 -12.93 -7.23
CA TYR A 120 -4.50 -13.75 -6.45
C TYR A 120 -4.15 -13.10 -5.09
N ILE A 121 -3.86 -11.80 -5.09
CA ILE A 121 -3.58 -11.07 -3.84
C ILE A 121 -4.85 -10.92 -3.00
N ALA A 122 -6.00 -10.64 -3.62
CA ALA A 122 -7.28 -10.53 -2.93
C ALA A 122 -7.67 -11.83 -2.20
N GLU A 123 -7.52 -12.98 -2.85
CA GLU A 123 -7.77 -14.30 -2.26
C GLU A 123 -6.83 -14.59 -1.09
N SER A 124 -5.54 -14.24 -1.22
CA SER A 124 -4.57 -14.39 -0.13
C SER A 124 -4.95 -13.53 1.08
N VAL A 125 -5.39 -12.28 0.86
CA VAL A 125 -5.85 -11.39 1.94
C VAL A 125 -7.15 -11.89 2.56
N ASP A 126 -8.16 -12.26 1.77
CA ASP A 126 -9.44 -12.81 2.27
C ASP A 126 -9.21 -14.07 3.12
N SER A 127 -8.33 -14.97 2.68
CA SER A 127 -7.97 -16.16 3.47
C SER A 127 -7.39 -15.78 4.83
N LYS A 128 -6.41 -14.88 4.87
CA LYS A 128 -5.77 -14.44 6.13
C LYS A 128 -6.75 -13.69 7.04
N LEU A 129 -7.65 -12.88 6.48
CA LEU A 129 -8.66 -12.15 7.27
C LEU A 129 -9.70 -13.08 7.88
N ARG A 130 -10.12 -14.13 7.17
CA ARG A 130 -11.06 -15.12 7.72
C ARG A 130 -10.48 -15.91 8.89
N GLU A 131 -9.17 -16.11 8.92
CA GLU A 131 -8.48 -16.68 10.09
C GLU A 131 -8.51 -15.72 11.29
N SER A 132 -8.40 -14.41 11.05
CA SER A 132 -8.47 -13.38 12.11
C SER A 132 -9.88 -13.17 12.67
N GLY A 133 -10.93 -13.37 11.85
CA GLY A 133 -12.32 -13.33 12.25
C GLY A 133 -12.97 -11.95 12.38
N ASP A 134 -12.36 -10.85 11.89
CA ASP A 134 -12.96 -9.51 11.90
C ASP A 134 -13.98 -9.33 10.76
N PRO A 135 -15.30 -9.29 11.04
CA PRO A 135 -16.32 -9.22 9.99
C PRO A 135 -16.30 -7.88 9.22
N ALA A 136 -15.97 -6.77 9.88
CA ALA A 136 -15.94 -5.46 9.26
C ALA A 136 -14.77 -5.34 8.28
N MET A 137 -13.61 -5.90 8.66
CA MET A 137 -12.44 -5.96 7.79
C MET A 137 -12.66 -6.86 6.58
N ILE A 138 -13.34 -8.01 6.77
CA ILE A 138 -13.73 -8.91 5.68
C ILE A 138 -14.66 -8.21 4.69
N GLU A 139 -15.71 -7.52 5.17
CA GLU A 139 -16.67 -6.80 4.31
C GLU A 139 -15.99 -5.68 3.51
N ALA A 140 -15.17 -4.86 4.18
CA ALA A 140 -14.46 -3.78 3.51
C ALA A 140 -13.50 -4.31 2.43
N THR A 141 -12.80 -5.42 2.71
CA THR A 141 -11.88 -6.08 1.76
C THR A 141 -12.63 -6.62 0.54
N ALA A 142 -13.75 -7.31 0.76
CA ALA A 142 -14.55 -7.88 -0.32
C ALA A 142 -15.04 -6.79 -1.29
N LEU A 143 -15.51 -5.65 -0.75
CA LEU A 143 -15.93 -4.50 -1.54
C LEU A 143 -14.75 -3.78 -2.21
N ALA A 144 -13.62 -3.61 -1.52
CA ALA A 144 -12.43 -2.93 -2.05
C ALA A 144 -11.86 -3.65 -3.28
N PHE A 145 -11.80 -4.98 -3.22
CA PHE A 145 -11.28 -5.82 -4.29
C PHE A 145 -12.32 -6.25 -5.32
N GLU A 146 -13.61 -5.94 -5.12
CA GLU A 146 -14.72 -6.44 -5.95
C GLU A 146 -14.64 -7.96 -6.11
N ILE A 147 -14.45 -8.67 -4.99
CA ILE A 147 -14.25 -10.12 -5.02
C ILE A 147 -15.55 -10.78 -5.51
N GLY A 148 -15.56 -11.14 -6.79
CA GLY A 148 -16.62 -11.86 -7.47
C GLY A 148 -15.98 -12.78 -8.52
N ARG A 149 -16.20 -14.10 -8.36
CA ARG A 149 -15.53 -15.20 -9.09
C ARG A 149 -15.37 -14.91 -10.59
N LEU A 150 -14.13 -14.86 -11.08
CA LEU A 150 -13.89 -14.94 -12.52
C LEU A 150 -14.28 -16.34 -13.04
N PRO A 151 -14.98 -16.44 -14.19
CA PRO A 151 -15.29 -17.71 -14.83
C PRO A 151 -14.09 -18.25 -15.66
N ILE A 152 -12.86 -17.91 -15.27
CA ILE A 152 -11.66 -18.21 -16.07
C ILE A 152 -10.80 -19.24 -15.32
N ALA A 153 -10.85 -20.48 -15.80
CA ALA A 153 -10.00 -21.58 -15.35
C ALA A 153 -8.56 -21.43 -15.86
N ILE A 154 -7.83 -20.42 -15.39
CA ILE A 154 -6.37 -20.40 -15.49
C ILE A 154 -5.83 -21.03 -14.21
N GLY A 155 -5.06 -22.11 -14.36
CA GLY A 155 -4.53 -22.89 -13.24
C GLY A 155 -3.70 -22.05 -12.27
N GLU A 156 -3.89 -22.30 -10.97
CA GLU A 156 -3.27 -21.59 -9.85
C GLU A 156 -1.74 -21.48 -9.97
N ASP A 157 -1.06 -22.52 -10.46
CA ASP A 157 0.39 -22.55 -10.68
C ASP A 157 0.87 -21.52 -11.70
N GLN A 158 0.07 -21.25 -12.73
CA GLN A 158 0.40 -20.29 -13.78
C GLN A 158 0.21 -18.85 -13.27
N ARG A 159 -0.80 -18.61 -12.43
CA ARG A 159 -1.02 -17.34 -11.72
C ARG A 159 0.14 -17.03 -10.78
N ARG A 160 0.54 -18.03 -9.97
CA ARG A 160 1.63 -17.92 -8.99
C ARG A 160 2.97 -17.65 -9.67
N THR A 161 3.28 -18.34 -10.76
CA THR A 161 4.56 -18.18 -11.48
C THR A 161 4.74 -16.76 -12.04
N PHE A 162 3.67 -16.15 -12.57
CA PHE A 162 3.72 -14.78 -13.09
C PHE A 162 3.93 -13.73 -11.99
N VAL A 163 3.20 -13.84 -10.87
CA VAL A 163 3.34 -12.93 -9.73
C VAL A 163 4.71 -13.11 -9.05
N LEU A 164 5.19 -14.34 -8.90
CA LEU A 164 6.51 -14.64 -8.32
C LEU A 164 7.66 -14.06 -9.13
N ALA A 165 7.57 -14.06 -10.47
CA ALA A 165 8.60 -13.45 -11.32
C ALA A 165 8.78 -11.94 -11.06
N ALA A 166 7.75 -11.26 -10.56
CA ALA A 166 7.79 -9.85 -10.19
C ALA A 166 8.19 -9.60 -8.72
N ALA A 167 8.25 -10.64 -7.88
CA ALA A 167 8.56 -10.54 -6.43
C ALA A 167 10.06 -10.46 -6.11
N VAL A 168 10.93 -10.39 -7.12
CA VAL A 168 12.38 -10.40 -6.94
C VAL A 168 12.83 -9.10 -6.25
N PRO A 169 13.61 -9.17 -5.15
CA PRO A 169 14.20 -8.00 -4.51
C PRO A 169 14.93 -7.15 -5.54
N SER A 170 14.70 -5.83 -5.51
CA SER A 170 15.40 -4.95 -6.42
C SER A 170 16.89 -4.98 -6.13
N SER A 171 17.70 -5.35 -7.12
CA SER A 171 19.15 -5.24 -7.01
C SER A 171 19.55 -3.81 -6.62
N ALA A 172 20.68 -3.66 -5.93
CA ALA A 172 21.23 -2.36 -5.53
C ALA A 172 21.37 -1.33 -6.67
N LYS A 173 21.36 -1.78 -7.94
CA LYS A 173 21.47 -0.95 -9.15
C LYS A 173 20.13 -0.58 -9.79
N SER A 174 19.02 -1.20 -9.37
CA SER A 174 17.70 -1.04 -9.99
C SER A 174 16.73 -0.15 -9.21
N THR A 175 17.08 0.29 -7.99
CA THR A 175 16.27 1.24 -7.21
C THR A 175 16.41 2.65 -7.81
N ARG A 176 15.37 3.11 -8.50
CA ARG A 176 15.28 4.49 -9.01
C ARG A 176 14.71 5.41 -7.94
N GLN A 177 15.23 6.63 -7.87
CA GLN A 177 14.73 7.62 -6.93
C GLN A 177 13.26 7.95 -7.22
N GLY A 178 12.39 7.80 -6.22
CA GLY A 178 10.96 8.12 -6.34
C GLY A 178 10.09 6.99 -6.89
N GLU A 179 10.62 5.79 -7.13
CA GLU A 179 9.84 4.62 -7.56
C GLU A 179 9.72 3.59 -6.42
N PRO A 180 8.55 2.94 -6.26
CA PRO A 180 8.40 1.82 -5.34
C PRO A 180 9.31 0.65 -5.70
N ALA A 181 9.89 0.02 -4.68
CA ALA A 181 10.80 -1.10 -4.83
C ALA A 181 10.60 -2.13 -3.71
N MET A 182 10.98 -3.37 -3.99
CA MET A 182 11.01 -4.44 -2.99
C MET A 182 12.28 -4.29 -2.13
N PHE A 183 12.12 -4.40 -0.81
CA PHE A 183 13.21 -4.41 0.17
C PHE A 183 13.13 -5.69 1.01
N ALA A 184 14.28 -6.32 1.25
CA ALA A 184 14.43 -7.49 2.10
C ALA A 184 15.00 -7.09 3.48
N LEU A 185 15.04 -8.05 4.39
CA LEU A 185 15.58 -7.87 5.75
C LEU A 185 17.04 -7.38 5.76
N GLU A 186 17.84 -7.78 4.78
CA GLU A 186 19.22 -7.30 4.59
C GLU A 186 19.27 -5.77 4.39
N GLN A 187 18.21 -5.15 3.84
CA GLN A 187 18.09 -3.70 3.76
C GLN A 187 17.49 -3.06 5.02
N GLY A 188 17.62 -3.71 6.18
CA GLY A 188 17.06 -3.26 7.46
C GLY A 188 17.36 -1.81 7.82
N LEU A 189 18.55 -1.29 7.53
CA LEU A 189 18.88 0.13 7.77
C LEU A 189 18.02 1.10 6.93
N SER A 190 17.65 0.72 5.71
CA SER A 190 16.73 1.52 4.87
C SER A 190 15.30 1.45 5.40
N LEU A 191 14.86 0.27 5.85
CA LEU A 191 13.54 0.06 6.46
C LEU A 191 13.39 0.85 7.78
N THR A 192 14.40 0.81 8.64
CA THR A 192 14.42 1.61 9.88
C THR A 192 14.49 3.10 9.59
N ALA A 193 15.27 3.54 8.59
CA ALA A 193 15.30 4.94 8.19
C ALA A 193 13.95 5.43 7.67
N PHE A 194 13.24 4.60 6.90
CA PHE A 194 11.89 4.87 6.41
C PHE A 194 10.89 5.09 7.55
N MET A 195 10.96 4.28 8.62
CA MET A 195 10.10 4.46 9.80
C MET A 195 10.33 5.77 10.57
N ARG A 196 11.44 6.46 10.33
CA ARG A 196 11.76 7.74 10.97
C ARG A 196 11.24 8.96 10.20
N ASP A 197 10.89 8.77 8.92
CA ASP A 197 10.44 9.84 8.03
C ASP A 197 9.10 9.44 7.38
N LEU A 198 8.10 9.22 8.24
CA LEU A 198 6.74 8.88 7.82
C LEU A 198 6.05 10.11 7.17
N PRO A 199 5.08 9.89 6.26
CA PRO A 199 4.41 10.98 5.57
C PRO A 199 3.67 11.92 6.52
N GLN A 200 3.59 13.20 6.14
CA GLN A 200 2.77 14.20 6.83
C GLN A 200 1.28 13.91 6.60
N VAL A 201 0.65 13.18 7.52
CA VAL A 201 -0.74 12.72 7.42
C VAL A 201 -1.70 13.88 7.14
N ALA A 202 -1.57 15.00 7.86
CA ALA A 202 -2.42 16.18 7.64
C ALA A 202 -2.30 16.74 6.21
N ALA A 203 -1.11 16.76 5.63
CA ALA A 203 -0.90 17.25 4.27
C ALA A 203 -1.56 16.35 3.20
N LEU A 204 -1.58 15.03 3.43
CA LEU A 204 -2.31 14.09 2.58
C LEU A 204 -3.82 14.36 2.63
N VAL A 205 -4.36 14.61 3.83
CA VAL A 205 -5.78 14.93 4.02
C VAL A 205 -6.18 16.25 3.36
N GLU A 206 -5.35 17.28 3.43
CA GLU A 206 -5.61 18.55 2.73
C GLU A 206 -5.59 18.39 1.20
N ARG A 207 -4.63 17.63 0.67
CA ARG A 207 -4.58 17.31 -0.76
C ARG A 207 -5.83 16.58 -1.22
N ALA A 208 -6.25 15.56 -0.47
CA ALA A 208 -7.47 14.82 -0.74
C ALA A 208 -8.72 15.71 -0.73
N ALA A 209 -8.82 16.65 0.21
CA ALA A 209 -9.94 17.60 0.25
C ALA A 209 -10.02 18.43 -1.04
N LEU A 210 -8.90 18.97 -1.52
CA LEU A 210 -8.85 19.73 -2.77
C LEU A 210 -9.26 18.90 -3.99
N GLN A 211 -8.82 17.64 -4.04
CA GLN A 211 -9.18 16.72 -5.13
C GLN A 211 -10.67 16.37 -5.12
N LEU A 212 -11.27 16.22 -3.94
CA LEU A 212 -12.72 16.01 -3.79
C LEU A 212 -13.52 17.26 -4.15
N ASP A 213 -13.05 18.45 -3.79
CA ASP A 213 -13.69 19.71 -4.18
C ASP A 213 -13.73 19.87 -5.71
N ASP A 214 -12.65 19.47 -6.39
CA ASP A 214 -12.58 19.42 -7.85
C ASP A 214 -13.54 18.37 -8.43
N ALA A 215 -13.60 17.16 -7.85
CA ALA A 215 -14.54 16.12 -8.27
C ALA A 215 -16.01 16.58 -8.14
N ASP A 216 -16.36 17.24 -7.03
CA ASP A 216 -17.71 17.76 -6.77
C ASP A 216 -18.07 18.90 -7.73
N ARG A 217 -17.12 19.79 -8.04
CA ARG A 217 -17.29 20.84 -9.06
C ARG A 217 -17.61 20.24 -10.43
N ILE A 218 -16.88 19.20 -10.83
CA ILE A 218 -17.11 18.53 -12.11
C ILE A 218 -18.46 17.81 -12.12
N ALA A 219 -18.84 17.15 -11.02
CA ALA A 219 -20.14 16.49 -10.88
C ALA A 219 -21.30 17.48 -11.04
N ARG A 220 -21.22 18.67 -10.44
CA ARG A 220 -22.21 19.74 -10.65
C ARG A 220 -22.29 20.19 -12.10
N THR A 221 -21.13 20.36 -12.75
CA THR A 221 -21.06 20.74 -14.17
C THR A 221 -21.80 19.71 -15.04
N ILE A 222 -21.60 18.41 -14.77
CA ILE A 222 -22.29 17.32 -15.47
C ILE A 222 -23.81 17.37 -15.24
N ALA A 223 -24.23 17.59 -14.00
CA ALA A 223 -25.65 17.57 -13.63
C ALA A 223 -26.45 18.77 -14.17
N GLU A 224 -25.81 19.92 -14.34
CA GLU A 224 -26.46 21.18 -14.72
C GLU A 224 -26.41 21.47 -16.23
N GLY A 225 -25.49 20.83 -16.96
CA GLY A 225 -25.23 21.13 -18.36
C GLY A 225 -25.96 20.22 -19.36
N ASP A 226 -26.43 20.82 -20.47
CA ASP A 226 -26.73 20.07 -21.70
C ASP A 226 -25.40 19.77 -22.41
N ILE A 227 -24.81 18.62 -22.08
CA ILE A 227 -23.45 18.26 -22.46
C ILE A 227 -23.48 17.18 -23.53
N GLY A 228 -22.85 17.47 -24.67
CA GLY A 228 -22.65 16.49 -25.73
C GLY A 228 -21.81 15.29 -25.26
N PRO A 229 -22.00 14.09 -25.84
CA PRO A 229 -21.44 12.83 -25.34
C PRO A 229 -19.91 12.81 -25.20
N GLU A 230 -19.17 13.46 -26.10
CA GLU A 230 -17.70 13.54 -26.03
C GLU A 230 -17.21 14.36 -24.83
N MET A 231 -17.90 15.47 -24.53
CA MET A 231 -17.56 16.30 -23.38
C MET A 231 -17.96 15.62 -22.08
N LEU A 232 -19.07 14.89 -22.07
CA LEU A 232 -19.50 14.10 -20.92
C LEU A 232 -18.45 13.04 -20.56
N ASP A 233 -18.00 12.24 -21.54
CA ASP A 233 -16.94 11.24 -21.35
C ASP A 233 -15.63 11.85 -20.81
N ARG A 234 -15.26 13.04 -21.31
CA ARG A 234 -14.10 13.77 -20.77
C ARG A 234 -14.30 14.21 -19.32
N LEU A 235 -15.45 14.77 -18.98
CA LEU A 235 -15.76 15.23 -17.62
C LEU A 235 -15.84 14.05 -16.65
N ASP A 236 -16.42 12.92 -17.05
CA ASP A 236 -16.46 11.71 -16.23
C ASP A 236 -15.06 11.14 -15.97
N ARG A 237 -14.20 11.07 -16.99
CA ARG A 237 -12.79 10.69 -16.79
C ARG A 237 -12.07 11.64 -15.83
N THR A 238 -12.33 12.94 -15.95
CA THR A 238 -11.74 13.96 -15.07
C THR A 238 -12.20 13.76 -13.62
N ARG A 239 -13.52 13.61 -13.41
CA ARG A 239 -14.12 13.36 -12.10
C ARG A 239 -13.59 12.08 -11.48
N HIS A 240 -13.50 11.00 -12.25
CA HIS A 240 -12.97 9.72 -11.81
C HIS A 240 -11.49 9.82 -11.43
N GLY A 241 -10.66 10.53 -12.22
CA GLY A 241 -9.26 10.75 -11.89
C GLY A 241 -9.04 11.53 -10.60
N ALA A 242 -9.87 12.55 -10.35
CA ALA A 242 -9.86 13.30 -9.09
C ALA A 242 -10.25 12.42 -7.90
N ALA A 243 -11.31 11.62 -8.03
CA ALA A 243 -11.74 10.69 -6.99
C ALA A 243 -10.71 9.57 -6.72
N LEU A 244 -10.05 9.04 -7.75
CA LEU A 244 -8.97 8.06 -7.59
C LEU A 244 -7.80 8.66 -6.82
N LEU A 245 -7.33 9.85 -7.20
CA LEU A 245 -6.20 10.49 -6.51
C LEU A 245 -6.55 10.83 -5.04
N ALA A 246 -7.78 11.29 -4.78
CA ALA A 246 -8.29 11.47 -3.42
C ALA A 246 -8.29 10.15 -2.63
N THR A 247 -8.68 9.05 -3.25
CA THR A 247 -8.66 7.72 -2.61
C THR A 247 -7.25 7.32 -2.24
N VAL A 248 -6.25 7.57 -3.09
CA VAL A 248 -4.83 7.29 -2.81
C VAL A 248 -4.37 8.07 -1.58
N ASP A 249 -4.63 9.37 -1.54
CA ASP A 249 -4.19 10.25 -0.46
C ASP A 249 -4.90 9.94 0.86
N LEU A 250 -6.21 9.67 0.83
CA LEU A 250 -6.98 9.28 2.02
C LEU A 250 -6.57 7.91 2.54
N ALA A 251 -6.40 6.91 1.67
CA ALA A 251 -6.00 5.58 2.08
C ALA A 251 -4.59 5.61 2.69
N ARG A 252 -3.66 6.37 2.10
CA ARG A 252 -2.32 6.55 2.67
C ARG A 252 -2.36 7.33 3.99
N ALA A 253 -3.20 8.36 4.12
CA ALA A 253 -3.37 9.05 5.40
C ALA A 253 -3.86 8.10 6.50
N CYS A 254 -4.89 7.31 6.20
CA CYS A 254 -5.47 6.32 7.13
C CYS A 254 -4.50 5.21 7.53
N LEU A 255 -3.73 4.68 6.57
CA LEU A 255 -2.77 3.61 6.80
C LEU A 255 -1.65 4.01 7.77
N TYR A 256 -1.21 5.27 7.71
CA TYR A 256 -0.06 5.76 8.49
C TYR A 256 -0.44 6.46 9.80
N ALA A 257 -1.71 6.86 9.97
CA ALA A 257 -2.13 7.73 11.05
C ALA A 257 -1.73 7.22 12.45
N ASP A 258 -1.90 5.93 12.73
CA ASP A 258 -1.64 5.38 14.08
C ASP A 258 -0.15 5.14 14.35
N LEU A 259 0.72 5.37 13.36
CA LEU A 259 2.17 5.38 13.51
C LEU A 259 2.74 6.78 13.74
N VAL A 260 1.94 7.83 13.52
CA VAL A 260 2.37 9.24 13.57
C VAL A 260 1.73 9.95 14.76
N ASP A 261 2.57 10.50 15.64
CA ASP A 261 2.11 11.23 16.82
C ASP A 261 1.21 12.42 16.44
N GLY A 262 0.04 12.53 17.09
CA GLY A 262 -0.91 13.62 16.87
C GLY A 262 -1.74 13.52 15.59
N ALA A 263 -1.69 12.41 14.84
CA ALA A 263 -2.43 12.27 13.58
C ALA A 263 -3.90 11.83 13.74
N ALA A 264 -4.40 11.59 14.97
CA ALA A 264 -5.77 11.12 15.22
C ALA A 264 -6.84 12.02 14.58
N ALA A 265 -6.74 13.35 14.78
CA ALA A 265 -7.69 14.29 14.19
C ALA A 265 -7.63 14.30 12.65
N ALA A 266 -6.44 14.07 12.08
CA ALA A 266 -6.28 13.94 10.62
C ALA A 266 -6.92 12.65 10.11
N LYS A 267 -6.81 11.53 10.84
CA LYS A 267 -7.48 10.26 10.53
C LYS A 267 -9.00 10.41 10.52
N ASP A 268 -9.57 11.03 11.56
CA ASP A 268 -11.01 11.27 11.65
C ASP A 268 -11.51 12.11 10.48
N ARG A 269 -10.75 13.16 10.14
CA ARG A 269 -11.05 13.99 8.96
C ARG A 269 -10.92 13.22 7.65
N ALA A 270 -9.93 12.33 7.52
CA ALA A 270 -9.76 11.50 6.33
C ALA A 270 -10.99 10.59 6.13
N LEU A 271 -11.46 9.95 7.21
CA LEU A 271 -12.66 9.11 7.17
C LEU A 271 -13.93 9.91 6.85
N ALA A 272 -14.07 11.12 7.39
CA ALA A 272 -15.17 12.02 7.06
C ALA A 272 -15.16 12.43 5.58
N LEU A 273 -13.98 12.73 5.02
CA LEU A 273 -13.82 13.05 3.61
C LEU A 273 -14.09 11.83 2.71
N ALA A 274 -13.73 10.63 3.14
CA ALA A 274 -13.97 9.40 2.38
C ALA A 274 -15.46 9.21 2.09
N ALA A 275 -16.37 9.65 2.96
CA ALA A 275 -17.81 9.59 2.72
C ALA A 275 -18.25 10.33 1.43
N ARG A 276 -17.48 11.33 0.98
CA ARG A 276 -17.71 12.09 -0.26
C ARG A 276 -17.30 11.34 -1.53
N LEU A 277 -16.54 10.24 -1.43
CA LEU A 277 -16.14 9.47 -2.60
C LEU A 277 -17.38 8.90 -3.32
N PRO A 278 -17.43 8.98 -4.65
CA PRO A 278 -18.64 8.69 -5.43
C PRO A 278 -18.99 7.20 -5.46
N GLU A 279 -18.00 6.33 -5.38
CA GLU A 279 -18.15 4.89 -5.53
C GLU A 279 -18.04 4.19 -4.17
N PRO A 280 -18.96 3.27 -3.81
CA PRO A 280 -18.88 2.50 -2.57
C PRO A 280 -17.54 1.78 -2.40
N ARG A 281 -17.01 1.21 -3.48
CA ARG A 281 -15.70 0.57 -3.50
C ARG A 281 -14.57 1.47 -3.01
N LEU A 282 -14.50 2.71 -3.52
CA LEU A 282 -13.45 3.66 -3.12
C LEU A 282 -13.53 4.00 -1.63
N ARG A 283 -14.75 4.10 -1.08
CA ARG A 283 -14.97 4.25 0.36
C ARG A 283 -14.47 3.05 1.16
N SER A 284 -14.79 1.84 0.69
CA SER A 284 -14.34 0.60 1.30
C SER A 284 -12.82 0.44 1.27
N ILE A 285 -12.14 0.91 0.22
CA ILE A 285 -10.66 0.95 0.18
C ILE A 285 -10.09 1.81 1.31
N VAL A 286 -10.64 3.01 1.53
CA VAL A 286 -10.17 3.89 2.61
C VAL A 286 -10.48 3.29 3.99
N ALA A 287 -11.65 2.68 4.17
CA ALA A 287 -12.01 1.98 5.40
C ALA A 287 -11.05 0.80 5.68
N PHE A 288 -10.77 -0.02 4.67
CA PHE A 288 -9.81 -1.11 4.75
C PHE A 288 -8.41 -0.60 5.14
N ALA A 289 -7.95 0.49 4.52
CA ALA A 289 -6.69 1.13 4.88
C ALA A 289 -6.66 1.61 6.34
N ALA A 290 -7.76 2.16 6.85
CA ALA A 290 -7.86 2.63 8.24
C ALA A 290 -7.83 1.49 9.27
N MET A 291 -8.51 0.37 8.98
CA MET A 291 -8.47 -0.83 9.84
C MET A 291 -7.08 -1.47 9.83
N THR A 292 -6.48 -1.60 8.65
CA THR A 292 -5.11 -2.11 8.49
C THR A 292 -4.10 -1.21 9.20
N GLY A 293 -4.23 0.11 9.06
CA GLY A 293 -3.41 1.09 9.78
C GLY A 293 -3.52 0.97 11.30
N GLY A 294 -4.72 0.67 11.83
CA GLY A 294 -4.93 0.38 13.25
C GLY A 294 -4.11 -0.81 13.76
N VAL A 295 -4.20 -1.95 13.06
CA VAL A 295 -3.44 -3.16 13.40
C VAL A 295 -1.92 -2.91 13.37
N ILE A 296 -1.44 -2.17 12.37
CA ILE A 296 -0.01 -1.82 12.26
C ILE A 296 0.40 -0.81 13.33
N GLY A 297 -0.47 0.14 13.66
CA GLY A 297 -0.28 1.11 14.75
C GLY A 297 -0.12 0.43 16.11
N ASP A 298 -0.90 -0.62 16.36
CA ASP A 298 -0.77 -1.45 17.57
C ASP A 298 0.58 -2.17 17.62
N LEU A 299 1.01 -2.75 16.50
CA LEU A 299 2.35 -3.36 16.37
C LEU A 299 3.46 -2.32 16.66
N GLY A 300 3.39 -1.14 16.04
CA GLY A 300 4.36 -0.07 16.26
C GLY A 300 4.38 0.45 17.70
N SER A 301 3.20 0.54 18.33
CA SER A 301 3.07 0.95 19.74
C SER A 301 3.63 -0.10 20.68
N ALA A 302 3.36 -1.38 20.44
CA ALA A 302 3.94 -2.49 21.19
C ALA A 302 5.47 -2.51 21.05
N ALA A 303 5.99 -2.26 19.84
CA ALA A 303 7.43 -2.17 19.59
C ALA A 303 8.10 -1.06 20.40
N ARG A 304 7.51 0.15 20.41
CA ARG A 304 8.01 1.28 21.20
C ARG A 304 7.98 0.99 22.70
N ALA A 305 6.90 0.39 23.20
CA ALA A 305 6.77 0.01 24.60
C ALA A 305 7.83 -1.01 25.03
N LEU A 306 8.07 -2.04 24.19
CA LEU A 306 9.10 -3.04 24.44
C LEU A 306 10.50 -2.44 24.39
N ALA A 307 10.79 -1.55 23.44
CA ALA A 307 12.07 -0.86 23.35
C ALA A 307 12.36 0.04 24.58
N ALA A 308 11.34 0.71 25.11
CA ALA A 308 11.46 1.52 26.33
C ALA A 308 11.71 0.67 27.60
N ALA A 309 11.26 -0.58 27.61
CA ALA A 309 11.40 -1.50 28.74
C ALA A 309 12.76 -2.24 28.78
N VAL A 310 13.57 -2.19 27.71
CA VAL A 310 14.91 -2.80 27.70
C VAL A 310 15.90 -1.83 28.37
N PRO A 311 16.58 -2.23 29.47
CA PRO A 311 17.55 -1.36 30.14
C PRO A 311 18.70 -1.05 29.17
N ARG A 312 18.96 0.25 28.96
CA ARG A 312 20.16 0.71 28.26
C ARG A 312 21.37 0.31 29.11
N ARG A 313 22.07 -0.73 28.69
CA ARG A 313 23.38 -1.09 29.25
C ARG A 313 24.46 -0.18 28.70
#